data_AF-A0A2E4AUA5-F1
#
_entry.id   AF-A0A2E4AUA5-F1
#
_cell.length_a   1.000
_cell.length_b   1.000
_cell.length_c   1.000
_cell.angle_alpha   90.00
_cell.angle_beta   90.00
_cell.angle_gamma   90.00
#
_symmetry.space_group_name_H-M   'P 1'
#
loop_
_entity.id
_entity.type
_entity.pdbx_description
1 polymer ?
#
loop_
_entity_poly.entity_id
_entity_poly.type
_entity_poly.pdbx_seq_one_letter_code
_entity_poly.pdbx_strand_id
1 'polypeptide(L)'
;VMAGVPSIMQAMFEGLAPSLTGGTQPTRITVQCAIGEGTIADIMEAVSAKFAPVTVGSYPWFKPGQFGTAVVLTGLEKDDVQRASDALAERVRALGYGAEIQ
;
A
#
# COMPACT_ATOMS: atom_id res chain seq x y z
N VAL A 1 -10.55 -26.01 10.67
CA VAL A 1 -9.16 -26.53 10.68
C VAL A 1 -8.79 -26.83 9.23
N MET A 2 -7.59 -26.43 8.79
CA MET A 2 -7.09 -26.71 7.43
C MET A 2 -5.90 -27.65 7.49
N ALA A 3 -5.64 -28.38 6.40
CA ALA A 3 -4.49 -29.25 6.29
C ALA A 3 -3.17 -28.46 6.34
N GLY A 4 -2.10 -29.06 6.87
CA GLY A 4 -0.76 -28.45 6.90
C GLY A 4 -0.02 -28.48 5.56
N VAL A 5 -0.54 -29.22 4.57
CA VAL A 5 0.06 -29.29 3.23
C VAL A 5 -0.52 -28.16 2.36
N PRO A 6 0.32 -27.26 1.78
CA PRO A 6 -0.17 -26.06 1.09
C PRO A 6 -1.18 -26.31 -0.03
N SER A 7 -0.95 -27.33 -0.86
CA SER A 7 -1.87 -27.67 -1.95
C SER A 7 -3.23 -28.15 -1.45
N ILE A 8 -3.25 -28.94 -0.37
CA ILE A 8 -4.50 -29.43 0.23
C ILE A 8 -5.22 -28.28 0.93
N MET A 9 -4.50 -27.42 1.64
CA MET A 9 -5.06 -26.22 2.26
C MET A 9 -5.73 -25.30 1.22
N GLN A 10 -5.09 -25.07 0.06
CA GLN A 10 -5.64 -24.24 -1.01
C GLN A 10 -6.96 -24.82 -1.54
N ALA A 11 -6.99 -26.12 -1.87
CA ALA A 11 -8.21 -26.78 -2.32
C ALA A 11 -9.33 -26.74 -1.26
N MET A 12 -9.00 -26.91 0.03
CA MET A 12 -9.95 -26.76 1.13
C MET A 12 -10.49 -25.32 1.23
N PHE A 13 -9.62 -24.33 1.07
CA PHE A 13 -9.98 -22.91 1.12
C PHE A 13 -10.88 -22.52 -0.06
N GLU A 14 -10.57 -22.97 -1.27
CA GLU A 14 -11.39 -22.73 -2.47
C GLU A 14 -12.82 -23.26 -2.32
N GLY A 15 -12.97 -24.44 -1.71
CA GLY A 15 -14.29 -25.01 -1.43
C GLY A 15 -15.08 -24.23 -0.34
N LEU A 16 -14.39 -23.60 0.61
CA LEU A 16 -15.01 -22.85 1.70
C LEU A 16 -15.29 -21.39 1.35
N ALA A 17 -14.45 -20.77 0.51
CA ALA A 17 -14.48 -19.34 0.21
C ALA A 17 -15.87 -18.79 -0.17
N PRO A 18 -16.70 -19.46 -1.00
CA PRO A 18 -18.04 -18.97 -1.36
C PRO A 18 -19.02 -18.88 -0.19
N SER A 19 -18.78 -19.64 0.89
CA SER A 19 -19.62 -19.68 2.09
C SER A 19 -19.23 -18.66 3.16
N LEU A 20 -18.10 -17.98 2.98
CA LEU A 20 -17.65 -16.95 3.91
C LEU A 20 -18.39 -15.65 3.62
N THR A 21 -19.04 -15.09 4.64
CA THR A 21 -19.60 -13.74 4.55
C THR A 21 -18.46 -12.75 4.33
N GLY A 22 -18.50 -12.04 3.20
CA GLY A 22 -17.52 -10.99 2.89
C GLY A 22 -17.62 -9.79 3.82
N GLY A 23 -16.55 -9.00 3.87
CA GLY A 23 -16.53 -7.68 4.51
C GLY A 23 -16.35 -6.57 3.47
N THR A 24 -16.33 -5.32 3.93
CA THR A 24 -15.99 -4.18 3.08
C THR A 24 -14.56 -4.34 2.57
N GLN A 25 -14.39 -4.39 1.25
CA GLN A 25 -13.07 -4.45 0.64
C GLN A 25 -12.44 -3.05 0.69
N PRO A 26 -11.30 -2.86 1.37
CA PRO A 26 -10.65 -1.56 1.42
C PRO A 26 -10.07 -1.22 0.04
N THR A 27 -10.08 0.08 -0.27
CA THR A 27 -9.32 0.63 -1.40
C THR A 27 -7.85 0.65 -1.04
N ARG A 28 -6.99 0.21 -1.97
CA ARG A 28 -5.54 0.20 -1.81
C ARG A 28 -4.89 0.79 -3.06
N ILE A 29 -4.04 1.80 -2.86
CA ILE A 29 -3.24 2.43 -3.91
C ILE A 29 -1.76 2.32 -3.54
N THR A 30 -0.91 2.05 -4.52
CA THR A 30 0.54 1.96 -4.30
C THR A 30 1.25 3.07 -5.06
N VAL A 31 2.14 3.79 -4.38
CA VAL A 31 2.99 4.83 -4.98
C VAL A 31 4.43 4.35 -4.98
N GLN A 32 5.01 4.19 -6.16
CA GLN A 32 6.41 3.84 -6.34
C GLN A 32 7.26 5.10 -6.26
N CYS A 33 8.04 5.24 -5.19
CA CYS A 33 8.86 6.40 -4.95
C CYS A 33 10.35 6.05 -5.10
N ALA A 34 11.08 6.80 -5.93
CA ALA A 34 12.53 6.65 -6.13
C ALA A 34 13.33 7.38 -5.03
N ILE A 35 12.97 7.14 -3.77
CA ILE A 35 13.51 7.77 -2.56
C ILE A 35 13.66 6.69 -1.48
N GLY A 36 14.66 6.82 -0.60
CA GLY A 36 14.86 5.89 0.51
C GLY A 36 13.86 6.07 1.65
N GLU A 37 13.63 5.00 2.42
CA GLU A 37 12.65 4.95 3.50
C GLU A 37 12.90 6.01 4.59
N GLY A 38 14.17 6.23 4.95
CA GLY A 38 14.53 7.24 5.94
C GLY A 38 14.17 8.68 5.55
N THR A 39 14.15 8.99 4.25
CA THR A 39 13.86 10.35 3.76
C THR A 39 12.36 10.58 3.52
N ILE A 40 11.60 9.52 3.19
CA ILE A 40 10.15 9.64 2.95
C ILE A 40 9.32 9.58 4.24
N ALA A 41 9.89 9.16 5.36
CA ALA A 41 9.21 9.00 6.65
C ALA A 41 8.40 10.24 7.06
N ASP A 42 9.00 11.43 7.03
CA ASP A 42 8.33 12.69 7.40
C ASP A 42 7.12 13.00 6.49
N ILE A 43 7.22 12.66 5.20
CA ILE A 43 6.13 12.84 4.24
C ILE A 43 4.99 11.87 4.57
N MET A 44 5.32 10.61 4.85
CA MET A 44 4.33 9.60 5.21
C MET A 44 3.61 9.96 6.51
N GLU A 45 4.34 10.46 7.52
CA GLU A 45 3.76 10.94 8.77
C GLU A 45 2.79 12.10 8.54
N ALA A 46 3.20 13.10 7.74
CA ALA A 46 2.34 14.23 7.40
C ALA A 46 1.07 13.81 6.62
N VAL A 47 1.19 12.83 5.71
CA VAL A 47 0.05 12.28 4.96
C VAL A 47 -0.87 11.50 5.90
N SER A 48 -0.33 10.62 6.74
CA SER A 48 -1.09 9.84 7.73
C SER A 48 -1.86 10.75 8.69
N ALA A 49 -1.23 11.82 9.19
CA ALA A 49 -1.87 12.79 10.07
C ALA A 49 -2.99 13.58 9.37
N LYS A 50 -2.82 13.91 8.08
CA LYS A 50 -3.81 14.65 7.30
C LYS A 50 -5.01 13.77 6.89
N PHE A 51 -4.77 12.49 6.65
CA PHE A 51 -5.76 11.53 6.18
C PHE A 51 -5.95 10.41 7.20
N ALA A 52 -6.50 10.77 8.37
CA ALA A 52 -6.69 9.85 9.51
C ALA A 52 -7.34 8.48 9.19
N PRO A 53 -8.32 8.34 8.25
CA PRO A 53 -8.87 7.03 7.92
C PRO A 53 -8.00 6.19 6.96
N VAL A 54 -6.90 6.74 6.44
CA VAL A 54 -5.99 6.08 5.50
C VAL A 54 -4.74 5.60 6.22
N THR A 55 -4.51 4.29 6.20
CA THR A 55 -3.27 3.68 6.68
C THR A 55 -2.19 3.81 5.61
N VAL A 56 -0.99 4.23 6.02
CA VAL A 56 0.18 4.40 5.14
C VAL A 56 1.28 3.43 5.56
N GLY A 57 1.74 2.57 4.65
CA GLY A 57 2.84 1.63 4.89
C GLY A 57 3.97 1.78 3.87
N SER A 58 5.21 1.55 4.28
CA SER A 58 6.41 1.56 3.42
C SER A 58 6.93 0.15 3.16
N TYR A 59 7.36 -0.10 1.93
CA TYR A 59 8.06 -1.32 1.53
C TYR A 59 9.28 -0.96 0.67
N PRO A 60 10.52 -1.09 1.19
CA PRO A 60 11.70 -0.80 0.40
C PRO A 60 11.85 -1.81 -0.74
N TRP A 61 12.32 -1.35 -1.89
CA TRP A 61 12.61 -2.20 -3.03
C TRP A 61 13.96 -1.83 -3.66
N PHE A 62 14.57 -2.85 -4.26
CA PHE A 62 15.89 -2.77 -4.88
C PHE A 62 15.81 -3.33 -6.29
N LYS A 63 16.28 -2.55 -7.26
CA LYS A 63 16.50 -2.97 -8.65
C LYS A 63 17.99 -2.77 -8.96
N PRO A 64 18.56 -3.45 -9.95
CA PRO A 64 19.97 -3.23 -10.32
C PRO A 64 20.25 -1.74 -10.59
N GLY A 65 21.06 -1.11 -9.74
CA GLY A 65 21.41 0.32 -9.85
C GLY A 65 20.35 1.31 -9.37
N GLN A 66 19.21 0.85 -8.82
CA GLN A 66 18.14 1.72 -8.32
C GLN A 66 17.57 1.19 -7.01
N PHE A 67 17.22 2.07 -6.09
CA PHE A 67 16.48 1.72 -4.90
C PHE A 67 15.33 2.71 -4.71
N GLY A 68 14.35 2.33 -3.91
CA GLY A 68 13.24 3.18 -3.58
C GLY A 68 12.34 2.58 -2.52
N THR A 69 11.18 3.19 -2.35
CA THR A 69 10.15 2.77 -1.40
C THR A 69 8.81 2.74 -2.11
N ALA A 70 8.14 1.60 -2.04
CA ALA A 70 6.74 1.48 -2.43
C ALA A 70 5.90 1.87 -1.22
N VAL A 71 5.15 2.97 -1.33
CA VAL A 71 4.24 3.40 -0.28
C VAL A 71 2.84 2.90 -0.61
N VAL A 72 2.26 2.16 0.33
CA VAL A 72 0.93 1.57 0.19
C VAL A 72 -0.03 2.37 1.06
N LEU A 73 -1.05 2.93 0.43
CA LEU A 73 -2.13 3.64 1.11
C LEU A 73 -3.39 2.77 1.07
N THR A 74 -3.99 2.53 2.23
CA THR A 74 -5.18 1.67 2.37
C THR A 74 -6.25 2.36 3.19
N GLY A 75 -7.49 2.37 2.72
CA GLY A 75 -8.61 2.99 3.43
C GLY A 75 -9.95 2.48 2.90
N LEU A 76 -11.05 2.80 3.58
CA LEU A 76 -12.39 2.39 3.15
C LEU A 76 -12.95 3.30 2.05
N GLU A 77 -12.73 4.61 2.17
CA GLU A 77 -13.19 5.61 1.21
C GLU A 77 -12.18 5.81 0.09
N LYS A 78 -12.58 5.48 -1.14
CA LYS A 78 -11.72 5.56 -2.33
C LYS A 78 -11.14 6.97 -2.55
N ASP A 79 -11.97 7.99 -2.39
CA ASP A 79 -11.58 9.38 -2.63
C ASP A 79 -10.51 9.86 -1.63
N ASP A 80 -10.58 9.40 -0.37
CA ASP A 80 -9.56 9.73 0.63
C ASP A 80 -8.24 9.04 0.32
N VAL A 81 -8.26 7.77 -0.10
CA VAL A 81 -7.04 7.05 -0.51
C VAL A 81 -6.41 7.71 -1.74
N GLN A 82 -7.20 8.12 -2.72
CA GLN A 82 -6.71 8.81 -3.92
C GLN A 82 -6.10 10.17 -3.58
N ARG A 83 -6.78 10.99 -2.76
CA ARG A 83 -6.26 12.29 -2.32
C ARG A 83 -4.98 12.15 -1.50
N ALA A 84 -4.89 11.09 -0.69
CA ALA A 84 -3.68 10.78 0.07
C ALA A 84 -2.53 10.34 -0.85
N SER A 85 -2.79 9.50 -1.85
CA SER A 85 -1.76 9.07 -2.81
C SER A 85 -1.26 10.23 -3.68
N ASP A 86 -2.15 11.11 -4.10
CA ASP A 86 -1.79 12.30 -4.89
C ASP A 86 -0.94 13.26 -4.06
N ALA A 87 -1.36 13.55 -2.82
CA ALA A 87 -0.62 14.42 -1.90
C ALA A 87 0.77 13.87 -1.56
N LEU A 88 0.90 12.54 -1.41
CA LEU A 88 2.19 11.88 -1.22
C LEU A 88 3.07 12.06 -2.46
N ALA A 89 2.55 11.73 -3.64
CA ALA A 89 3.30 11.81 -4.89
C ALA A 89 3.76 13.24 -5.21
N GLU A 90 2.91 14.24 -4.97
CA GLU A 90 3.26 15.65 -5.12
C GLU A 90 4.41 16.07 -4.21
N ARG A 91 4.36 15.70 -2.92
CA ARG A 91 5.43 16.03 -1.97
C ARG A 91 6.75 15.36 -2.31
N VAL A 92 6.71 14.09 -2.75
CA VAL A 92 7.91 13.37 -3.19
C VAL A 92 8.51 14.03 -4.44
N ARG A 93 7.67 14.41 -5.42
CA ARG A 93 8.12 15.15 -6.62
C ARG A 93 8.68 16.52 -6.28
N ALA A 94 8.11 17.22 -5.30
CA ALA A 94 8.60 18.51 -4.84
C ALA A 94 10.01 18.43 -4.22
N LEU A 95 10.40 17.28 -3.68
CA LEU A 95 11.77 17.01 -3.22
C LEU A 95 12.72 16.59 -4.37
N GLY A 96 12.24 16.49 -5.60
CA GLY A 96 13.03 16.12 -6.78
C GLY A 96 13.14 14.62 -7.05
N TYR A 97 12.37 13.79 -6.34
CA TYR A 97 12.36 12.33 -6.55
C TYR A 97 11.19 11.90 -7.47
N GLY A 98 11.36 10.77 -8.16
CA GLY A 98 10.30 10.17 -8.96
C GLY A 98 9.19 9.56 -8.07
N ALA A 99 7.93 9.78 -8.43
CA ALA A 99 6.77 9.17 -7.80
C ALA A 99 5.71 8.77 -8.84
N GLU A 100 5.38 7.48 -8.90
CA GLU A 100 4.41 6.89 -9.85
C GLU A 100 3.28 6.19 -9.08
N ILE A 101 2.03 6.55 -9.36
CA ILE A 101 0.84 5.97 -8.72
C ILE A 101 0.36 4.78 -9.56
N GLN A 102 0.07 3.65 -8.90
CA GLN A 102 -0.43 2.40 -9.49
C GLN A 102 -1.85 2.09 -9.05
#